data_AF-A0A2N3D3A3-F1
#
_entry.id   AF-A0A2N3D3A3-F1
#
_cell.length_a   1.000
_cell.length_b   1.000
_cell.length_c   1.000
_cell.angle_alpha   90.00
_cell.angle_beta   90.00
_cell.angle_gamma   90.00
#
_symmetry.space_group_name_H-M   'P 1'
#
loop_
_entity.id
_entity.type
_entity.pdbx_description
1 polymer ?
#
loop_
_entity_poly.entity_id
_entity_poly.type
_entity_poly.pdbx_seq_one_letter_code
_entity_poly.pdbx_strand_id
1 'polypeptide(L)'
;MLGACDRAADAPAQPGAREVVATPAGTVVRSFAGTPLPAMQFTDPAGKVLDLAAQDGPVLINLWATWCAPCVVEMPQLDALAGAMEGELRVITISQDVRGADVVTPFF
;
A
#
# COMPACT_ATOMS: atom_id res chain seq x y z
N MET A 1 2.46 30.96 -30.40
CA MET A 1 1.26 31.29 -29.60
C MET A 1 0.06 31.10 -30.51
N LEU A 2 -0.77 30.10 -30.25
CA LEU A 2 -2.11 29.81 -30.79
C LEU A 2 -2.52 28.48 -30.15
N GLY A 3 -3.56 28.50 -29.33
CA GLY A 3 -4.17 27.30 -28.75
C GLY A 3 -5.50 27.00 -29.44
N ALA A 4 -5.92 25.74 -29.35
CA ALA A 4 -7.31 25.34 -29.46
C ALA A 4 -7.49 24.03 -28.67
N CYS A 5 -8.31 24.10 -27.62
CA CYS A 5 -9.04 22.95 -27.12
C CYS A 5 -10.02 22.53 -28.21
N ASP A 6 -10.07 21.24 -28.53
CA ASP A 6 -11.28 20.51 -28.95
C ASP A 6 -10.90 19.05 -29.16
N ARG A 7 -10.87 18.29 -28.06
CA ARG A 7 -11.16 16.86 -28.15
C ARG A 7 -12.50 16.68 -27.46
N ALA A 8 -13.52 16.46 -28.28
CA ALA A 8 -14.85 16.09 -27.85
C ALA A 8 -14.76 14.98 -26.78
N ALA A 9 -15.14 15.33 -25.57
CA ALA A 9 -15.34 14.40 -24.47
C ALA A 9 -16.68 13.70 -24.70
N ASP A 10 -16.68 12.68 -25.55
CA ASP A 10 -17.80 11.75 -25.73
C ASP A 10 -17.42 10.34 -25.25
N ALA A 11 -16.67 10.30 -24.15
CA ALA A 11 -16.70 9.18 -23.23
C ALA A 11 -17.53 9.64 -22.02
N PRO A 12 -18.45 8.83 -21.48
CA PRO A 12 -19.19 9.22 -20.30
C PRO A 12 -18.18 9.53 -19.19
N ALA A 13 -18.13 10.81 -18.81
CA ALA A 13 -17.46 11.24 -17.60
C ALA A 13 -17.98 10.36 -16.47
N GLN A 14 -17.07 9.79 -15.68
CA GLN A 14 -17.47 8.97 -14.54
C GLN A 14 -18.52 9.76 -13.74
N PRO A 15 -19.70 9.17 -13.48
CA PRO A 15 -20.73 9.86 -12.72
C PRO A 15 -20.09 10.30 -11.41
N GLY A 16 -20.25 11.61 -11.14
CA GLY A 16 -19.46 12.38 -10.18
C GLY A 16 -19.21 11.62 -8.89
N ALA A 17 -18.02 11.85 -8.32
CA ALA A 17 -17.56 11.33 -7.05
C ALA A 17 -18.72 11.22 -6.07
N ARG A 18 -19.35 10.05 -6.07
CA ARG A 18 -20.29 9.66 -5.04
C ARG A 18 -19.35 9.53 -3.88
N GLU A 19 -19.52 10.40 -2.90
CA GLU A 19 -18.85 10.27 -1.61
C GLU A 19 -19.15 8.84 -1.16
N VAL A 20 -18.18 7.95 -1.35
CA VAL A 20 -18.27 6.58 -0.89
C VAL A 20 -18.15 6.74 0.60
N VAL A 21 -19.29 6.90 1.28
CA VAL A 21 -19.36 6.60 2.70
C VAL A 21 -19.02 5.13 2.78
N ALA A 22 -17.73 4.86 2.93
CA ALA A 22 -17.20 3.53 3.08
C ALA A 22 -17.73 3.03 4.43
N THR A 23 -18.89 2.37 4.42
CA THR A 23 -19.15 1.35 5.42
C THR A 23 -17.91 0.46 5.41
N PRO A 24 -17.18 0.29 6.52
CA PRO A 24 -15.97 -0.52 6.49
C PRO A 24 -16.35 -1.89 5.95
N ALA A 25 -15.88 -2.21 4.74
CA ALA A 25 -16.12 -3.49 4.12
C ALA A 25 -15.15 -4.48 4.77
N GLY A 26 -15.45 -4.89 6.00
CA GLY A 26 -14.60 -5.82 6.73
C GLY A 26 -14.82 -5.82 8.23
N THR A 27 -14.43 -6.92 8.85
CA THR A 27 -14.38 -7.07 10.30
C THR A 27 -12.96 -6.84 10.78
N VAL A 28 -12.76 -5.92 11.72
CA VAL A 28 -11.45 -5.77 12.38
C VAL A 28 -11.27 -6.93 13.36
N VAL A 29 -10.36 -7.85 13.04
CA VAL A 29 -10.03 -9.00 13.89
C VAL A 29 -9.01 -8.58 14.96
N ARG A 30 -9.38 -8.67 16.24
CA ARG A 30 -8.52 -8.35 17.39
C ARG A 30 -8.20 -9.54 18.29
N SER A 31 -8.60 -10.75 17.90
CA SER A 31 -8.39 -11.98 18.69
C SER A 31 -6.91 -12.31 18.94
N PHE A 32 -6.00 -11.70 18.17
CA PHE A 32 -4.55 -11.85 18.30
C PHE A 32 -3.89 -10.70 19.09
N ALA A 33 -4.66 -9.81 19.71
CA ALA A 33 -4.09 -8.76 20.54
C ALA A 33 -3.27 -9.35 21.71
N GLY A 34 -2.02 -8.88 21.86
CA GLY A 34 -1.09 -9.38 22.86
C GLY A 34 -0.32 -10.64 22.45
N THR A 35 -0.62 -11.25 21.28
CA THR A 35 0.23 -12.31 20.73
C THR A 35 1.41 -11.69 19.98
N PRO A 36 2.62 -12.28 20.06
CA PRO A 36 3.76 -11.84 19.25
C PRO A 36 3.43 -11.87 17.76
N LEU A 37 4.09 -11.01 16.98
CA LEU A 37 4.05 -11.09 15.52
C LEU A 37 4.58 -12.47 15.07
N PRO A 38 4.05 -13.03 13.96
CA PRO A 38 4.56 -14.27 13.40
C PRO A 38 6.05 -14.15 13.05
N ALA A 39 6.83 -15.19 13.36
CA ALA A 39 8.24 -15.29 13.00
C ALA A 39 8.39 -15.57 11.50
N MET A 40 8.25 -14.53 10.69
CA MET A 40 8.39 -14.56 9.24
C MET A 40 9.47 -13.58 8.79
N GLN A 41 10.26 -14.02 7.82
CA GLN A 41 11.32 -13.22 7.21
C GLN A 41 10.99 -12.92 5.76
N PHE A 42 11.26 -11.69 5.36
CA PHE A 42 11.13 -11.20 3.99
C PHE A 42 12.46 -10.64 3.54
N THR A 43 12.70 -10.62 2.23
CA THR A 43 13.88 -9.99 1.64
C THR A 43 13.41 -8.83 0.79
N ASP A 44 13.98 -7.66 1.01
CA ASP A 44 13.69 -6.48 0.20
C ASP A 44 14.45 -6.53 -1.15
N PRO A 45 14.14 -5.63 -2.11
CA PRO A 45 14.85 -5.59 -3.38
C PRO A 45 16.35 -5.29 -3.29
N ALA A 46 16.83 -4.75 -2.16
CA ALA A 46 18.24 -4.52 -1.89
C ALA A 46 18.94 -5.74 -1.25
N GLY A 47 18.22 -6.84 -1.03
CA GLY A 47 18.73 -8.07 -0.43
C GLY A 47 18.78 -8.03 1.10
N LYS A 48 18.21 -7.02 1.75
CA LYS A 48 18.15 -6.93 3.21
C LYS A 48 17.03 -7.82 3.73
N VAL A 49 17.35 -8.59 4.76
CA VAL A 49 16.38 -9.42 5.47
C VAL A 49 15.60 -8.56 6.47
N LEU A 50 14.29 -8.66 6.43
CA LEU A 50 13.34 -8.10 7.37
C LEU A 50 12.69 -9.24 8.16
N ASP A 51 12.93 -9.28 9.47
CA ASP A 51 12.26 -10.20 10.39
C ASP A 51 11.10 -9.49 11.09
N LEU A 52 9.86 -9.97 10.88
CA LEU A 52 8.67 -9.39 11.50
C LEU A 52 8.63 -9.59 13.01
N ALA A 53 9.22 -10.64 13.55
CA ALA A 53 9.25 -10.87 14.99
C ALA A 53 10.25 -9.94 15.71
N ALA A 54 11.18 -9.33 14.97
CA ALA A 54 12.20 -8.44 15.50
C ALA A 54 11.80 -6.95 15.50
N GLN A 55 10.53 -6.64 15.22
CA GLN A 55 10.06 -5.26 15.21
C GLN A 55 9.89 -4.73 16.64
N ASP A 56 10.33 -3.50 16.86
CA ASP A 56 10.14 -2.78 18.11
C ASP A 56 9.20 -1.60 17.88
N GLY A 57 8.23 -1.43 18.77
CA GLY A 57 7.19 -0.40 18.66
C GLY A 57 6.07 -0.69 17.65
N PRO A 58 5.23 0.33 17.36
CA PRO A 58 4.09 0.20 16.46
C PRO A 58 4.51 -0.05 15.00
N VAL A 59 3.84 -1.00 14.35
CA VAL A 59 4.06 -1.34 12.94
C VAL A 59 2.73 -1.42 12.20
N LEU A 60 2.66 -0.77 11.04
CA LEU A 60 1.63 -0.97 10.04
C LEU A 60 2.16 -1.88 8.94
N ILE A 61 1.54 -3.04 8.76
CA ILE A 61 1.89 -3.98 7.68
C ILE A 61 0.81 -3.90 6.61
N ASN A 62 1.20 -3.57 5.38
CA ASN A 62 0.34 -3.58 4.21
C ASN A 62 0.70 -4.76 3.29
N LEU A 63 -0.28 -5.60 2.97
CA LEU A 63 -0.13 -6.67 1.98
C LEU A 63 -0.69 -6.18 0.64
N TRP A 64 0.17 -6.14 -0.38
CA TRP A 64 -0.20 -5.58 -1.68
C TRP A 64 0.32 -6.45 -2.82
N ALA A 65 -0.02 -6.08 -4.06
CA ALA A 65 0.55 -6.69 -5.25
C ALA A 65 0.44 -5.75 -6.46
N THR A 66 1.30 -5.94 -7.45
CA THR A 66 1.30 -5.13 -8.68
C THR A 66 0.01 -5.28 -9.50
N TRP A 67 -0.65 -6.44 -9.38
CA TRP A 67 -1.94 -6.73 -10.02
C TRP A 67 -3.14 -6.23 -9.20
N CYS A 68 -2.92 -5.71 -7.98
CA CYS A 68 -3.95 -5.09 -7.17
C CYS A 68 -4.02 -3.58 -7.45
N ALA A 69 -4.84 -3.19 -8.42
CA ALA A 69 -5.02 -1.79 -8.82
C ALA A 69 -5.31 -0.81 -7.64
N PRO A 70 -6.25 -1.09 -6.71
CA PRO A 70 -6.46 -0.16 -5.59
C PRO A 70 -5.26 -0.09 -4.64
N CYS A 71 -4.52 -1.19 -4.44
CA CYS A 71 -3.34 -1.19 -3.60
C CYS A 71 -2.25 -0.27 -4.17
N VAL A 72 -2.04 -0.29 -5.49
CA VAL A 72 -1.06 0.58 -6.17
C VAL A 72 -1.39 2.06 -5.97
N VAL A 73 -2.68 2.42 -5.99
CA VAL A 73 -3.14 3.80 -5.76
C VAL A 73 -2.87 4.26 -4.32
N GLU A 74 -2.86 3.35 -3.36
CA GLU A 74 -2.65 3.63 -1.94
C GLU A 74 -1.16 3.81 -1.57
N MET A 75 -0.24 3.22 -2.34
CA MET A 75 1.20 3.21 -2.02
C MET A 75 1.81 4.60 -1.75
N PRO A 76 1.53 5.66 -2.55
CA PRO A 76 2.06 7.01 -2.27
C PRO A 76 1.57 7.59 -0.94
N GLN A 77 0.38 7.21 -0.48
CA GLN A 77 -0.17 7.65 0.80
C GLN A 77 0.52 6.95 1.96
N LEU A 78 0.85 5.67 1.81
CA LEU A 78 1.62 4.90 2.79
C LEU A 78 3.07 5.41 2.90
N ASP A 79 3.69 5.79 1.79
CA ASP A 79 5.02 6.41 1.78
C ASP A 79 5.01 7.76 2.53
N ALA A 80 4.03 8.62 2.23
CA ALA A 80 3.84 9.87 2.94
C ALA A 80 3.60 9.66 4.45
N LEU A 81 2.82 8.64 4.83
CA LEU A 81 2.59 8.26 6.22
C LEU A 81 3.88 7.81 6.91
N ALA A 82 4.70 7.00 6.23
CA ALA A 82 5.97 6.52 6.76
C ALA A 82 6.93 7.68 7.07
N GLY A 83 7.01 8.68 6.17
CA GLY A 83 7.79 9.90 6.41
C GLY A 83 7.20 10.79 7.50
N ALA A 84 5.87 10.94 7.56
CA ALA A 84 5.20 11.79 8.54
C ALA A 84 5.27 11.24 9.97
N MET A 85 5.42 9.93 10.14
CA MET A 85 5.44 9.24 11.43
C MET A 85 6.80 8.59 11.73
N GLU A 86 7.87 9.11 11.13
CA GLU A 86 9.23 8.59 11.33
C GLU A 86 9.58 8.54 12.83
N GLY A 87 9.99 7.36 13.30
CA GLY A 87 10.32 7.12 14.72
C GLY A 87 9.12 6.76 15.62
N GLU A 88 7.88 6.96 15.17
CA GLU A 88 6.66 6.64 15.93
C GLU A 88 5.90 5.43 15.36
N LEU A 89 5.86 5.31 14.03
CA LEU A 89 5.22 4.20 13.32
C LEU A 89 6.13 3.72 12.20
N ARG A 90 6.36 2.41 12.17
CA ARG A 90 7.01 1.77 11.03
C ARG A 90 5.96 1.28 10.03
N VAL A 91 6.06 1.70 8.78
CA VAL A 91 5.24 1.17 7.68
C VAL A 91 6.04 0.12 6.92
N ILE A 92 5.46 -1.07 6.73
CA ILE A 92 6.06 -2.20 6.02
C ILE A 92 5.10 -2.65 4.93
N THR A 93 5.53 -2.58 3.67
CA THR A 93 4.76 -3.06 2.52
C THR A 93 5.33 -4.40 2.03
N ILE A 94 4.48 -5.42 1.94
CA ILE A 94 4.86 -6.78 1.53
C ILE A 94 4.10 -7.12 0.26
N SER A 95 4.85 -7.33 -0.83
CA SER A 95 4.27 -7.76 -2.11
C SER A 95 3.92 -9.24 -2.09
N GLN A 96 2.77 -9.59 -2.68
CA GLN A 96 2.30 -10.95 -2.94
C GLN A 96 2.55 -11.39 -4.40
N ASP A 97 3.42 -10.68 -5.12
CA ASP A 97 3.78 -11.03 -6.50
C ASP A 97 4.68 -12.25 -6.54
N VAL A 98 4.21 -13.31 -7.20
CA VAL A 98 4.97 -14.56 -7.37
C VAL A 98 6.23 -14.40 -8.23
N ARG A 99 6.30 -13.35 -9.06
CA ARG A 99 7.47 -13.04 -9.90
C ARG A 99 8.61 -12.40 -9.09
N GLY A 100 8.30 -11.81 -7.94
CA GLY A 100 9.29 -11.24 -7.02
C GLY A 100 9.74 -9.84 -7.44
N ALA A 101 11.00 -9.50 -7.15
CA ALA A 101 11.50 -8.14 -7.25
C ALA A 101 11.43 -7.53 -8.67
N ASP A 102 11.48 -8.36 -9.72
CA ASP A 102 11.47 -7.91 -11.13
C ASP A 102 10.27 -7.02 -11.48
N VAL A 103 9.12 -7.29 -10.88
CA VAL A 103 7.88 -6.55 -11.13
C VAL A 103 7.58 -5.52 -10.06
N VAL A 104 8.20 -5.66 -8.88
CA VAL A 104 7.91 -4.82 -7.72
C VAL A 104 8.82 -3.59 -7.67
N THR A 105 10.10 -3.69 -8.08
CA THR A 105 11.05 -2.57 -8.05
C THR A 105 10.56 -1.26 -8.69
N PRO A 106 9.78 -1.25 -9.79
CA PRO A 106 9.25 -0.01 -10.36
C PRO A 106 8.30 0.80 -9.46
N PHE A 107 7.89 0.25 -8.32
CA PHE A 107 6.97 0.89 -7.35
C PHE A 107 7.71 1.42 -6.10
N PHE A 108 9.03 1.28 -6.05
CA PHE A 108 9.92 1.86 -5.03
C PHE A 108 10.80 2.94 -5.68
#